data_AF-A0A526V4J4-F1
#
_entry.id   AF-A0A526V4J4-F1
#
_cell.length_a   1.000
_cell.length_b   1.000
_cell.length_c   1.000
_cell.angle_alpha   90.00
_cell.angle_beta   90.00
_cell.angle_gamma   90.00
#
_symmetry.space_group_name_H-M   'P 1'
#
loop_
_entity.id
_entity.type
_entity.pdbx_description
1 polymer ?
#
loop_
_entity_poly.entity_id
_entity_poly.type
_entity_poly.pdbx_seq_one_letter_code
_entity_poly.pdbx_strand_id
1 'polypeptide(L)'
;MSLIPTIGLPKDRAGQFIVDGVADGYEAFALVQAALEIAPDKPVLFVARDGQRLPAIVEALSFAAPGLPVLELPAWDCLPYDRVSPGSDAAAKRLDALTAMIALAKKPHRAVILTTANALLQRIPPADLVEAQTFHARPGNQIDMNVLVSRLETSGFERVPTVRGIGEFAVRGGILDLFAPGWTEALRLDFFGDTLESIRVFDAATQRTTGQRKSMALQAMSEVALTPETISRFAPQRDDGLYAAVSEGRRFAGMEHWLPFFYERLETVFDYLPDTPVIFDHLAHEALAERHTLILDHYEARKKQADGALKDA
;
A
#
# COMPACT_ATOMS: atom_id res chain seq x y z
N MET A 1 10.05 16.76 -27.66
CA MET A 1 11.03 15.88 -28.35
C MET A 1 11.25 14.69 -27.46
N SER A 2 11.12 13.47 -27.98
CA SER A 2 11.49 12.27 -27.21
C SER A 2 13.00 12.21 -27.08
N LEU A 3 13.51 11.98 -25.87
CA LEU A 3 14.95 11.86 -25.60
C LEU A 3 15.54 10.54 -26.12
N ILE A 4 14.69 9.55 -26.42
CA ILE A 4 15.07 8.24 -26.97
C ILE A 4 14.22 7.94 -28.22
N PRO A 5 14.79 7.34 -29.28
CA PRO A 5 14.03 6.80 -30.40
C PRO A 5 13.01 5.74 -29.92
N THR A 6 12.01 5.46 -30.76
CA THR A 6 11.04 4.38 -30.50
C THR A 6 11.77 3.04 -30.33
N ILE A 7 11.34 2.22 -29.37
CA ILE A 7 11.87 0.87 -29.13
C ILE A 7 11.39 -0.07 -30.24
N GLY A 8 10.18 0.15 -30.76
CA GLY A 8 9.60 -0.68 -31.83
C GLY A 8 8.88 -1.92 -31.29
N LEU A 9 8.31 -1.83 -30.09
CA LEU A 9 7.52 -2.89 -29.49
C LEU A 9 6.20 -3.09 -30.28
N PRO A 10 5.80 -4.34 -30.56
CA PRO A 10 4.60 -4.60 -31.32
C PRO A 10 3.35 -4.30 -30.48
N LYS A 11 2.45 -3.46 -31.02
CA LYS A 11 1.29 -2.94 -30.29
C LYS A 11 0.16 -3.96 -30.04
N ASP A 12 0.09 -4.99 -30.89
CA ASP A 12 -1.04 -5.95 -30.92
C ASP A 12 -0.60 -7.41 -30.78
N ARG A 13 0.60 -7.66 -30.23
CA ARG A 13 1.14 -9.02 -30.13
C ARG A 13 1.39 -9.38 -28.67
N ALA A 14 0.59 -10.32 -28.16
CA ALA A 14 0.92 -10.99 -26.92
C ALA A 14 2.23 -11.76 -27.09
N GLY A 15 3.17 -11.58 -26.17
CA GLY A 15 4.47 -12.24 -26.22
C GLY A 15 5.46 -11.66 -25.21
N GLN A 16 6.56 -12.38 -25.04
CA GLN A 16 7.71 -11.92 -24.28
C GLN A 16 8.71 -11.26 -25.25
N PHE A 17 9.17 -10.07 -24.90
CA PHE A 17 10.16 -9.32 -25.65
C PHE A 17 11.34 -8.98 -24.75
N ILE A 18 12.54 -8.99 -25.30
CA ILE A 18 13.74 -8.52 -24.63
C ILE A 18 14.10 -7.17 -25.26
N VAL A 19 14.17 -6.15 -24.44
CA VAL A 19 14.73 -4.85 -24.81
C VAL A 19 16.17 -4.82 -24.30
N ASP A 20 17.13 -4.90 -25.21
CA ASP A 20 18.55 -4.83 -24.90
C ASP A 20 19.12 -3.43 -25.16
N GLY A 21 20.39 -3.22 -24.83
CA GLY A 21 21.08 -1.93 -25.04
C GLY A 21 20.66 -0.81 -24.10
N VAL A 22 19.89 -1.11 -23.06
CA VAL A 22 19.50 -0.16 -22.01
C VAL A 22 20.62 -0.08 -20.96
N ALA A 23 21.35 1.02 -20.94
CA ALA A 23 22.37 1.26 -19.92
C ALA A 23 21.74 1.57 -18.54
N ASP A 24 22.48 1.32 -17.47
CA ASP A 24 22.08 1.74 -16.11
C ASP A 24 21.81 3.25 -16.08
N GLY A 25 20.66 3.64 -15.53
CA GLY A 25 20.13 5.00 -15.51
C GLY A 25 19.26 5.37 -16.71
N TYR A 26 19.24 4.56 -17.78
CA TYR A 26 18.38 4.77 -18.96
C TYR A 26 17.03 4.05 -18.88
N GLU A 27 16.81 3.22 -17.85
CA GLU A 27 15.61 2.38 -17.70
C GLU A 27 14.34 3.22 -17.67
N ALA A 28 14.35 4.37 -16.98
CA ALA A 28 13.19 5.26 -16.91
C ALA A 28 12.77 5.77 -18.30
N PHE A 29 13.73 6.12 -19.16
CA PHE A 29 13.42 6.60 -20.50
C PHE A 29 12.92 5.46 -21.41
N ALA A 30 13.52 4.27 -21.30
CA ALA A 30 13.04 3.08 -22.00
C ALA A 30 11.61 2.71 -21.53
N LEU A 31 11.34 2.80 -20.24
CA LEU A 31 10.03 2.57 -19.64
C LEU A 31 8.98 3.57 -20.14
N VAL A 32 9.33 4.84 -20.28
CA VAL A 32 8.46 5.86 -20.88
C VAL A 32 8.13 5.50 -22.34
N GLN A 33 9.12 5.11 -23.15
CA GLN A 33 8.87 4.69 -24.54
C GLN A 33 8.03 3.41 -24.61
N ALA A 34 8.33 2.42 -23.77
CA ALA A 34 7.56 1.19 -23.72
C ALA A 34 6.10 1.48 -23.36
N ALA A 35 5.84 2.29 -22.32
CA ALA A 35 4.50 2.70 -21.93
C ALA A 35 3.77 3.45 -23.07
N LEU A 36 4.47 4.32 -23.81
CA LEU A 36 3.91 5.02 -24.97
C LEU A 36 3.52 4.06 -26.10
N GLU A 37 4.30 3.02 -26.33
CA GLU A 37 4.11 2.09 -27.44
C GLU A 37 3.07 1.01 -27.14
N ILE A 38 3.12 0.38 -25.95
CA ILE A 38 2.33 -0.82 -25.62
C ILE A 38 1.11 -0.53 -24.74
N ALA A 39 1.07 0.62 -24.05
CA ALA A 39 0.01 0.96 -23.11
C ALA A 39 -0.37 2.45 -23.19
N PRO A 40 -0.80 2.95 -24.38
CA PRO A 40 -1.07 4.37 -24.56
C PRO A 40 -2.16 4.89 -23.62
N ASP A 41 -3.13 4.06 -23.24
CA ASP A 41 -4.30 4.44 -22.44
C ASP A 41 -4.48 3.56 -21.18
N LYS A 42 -3.42 2.82 -20.79
CA LYS A 42 -3.44 1.87 -19.67
C LYS A 42 -2.11 1.94 -18.89
N PRO A 43 -2.06 1.45 -17.65
CA PRO A 43 -0.78 1.35 -16.95
C PRO A 43 0.17 0.34 -17.57
N VAL A 44 1.44 0.45 -17.21
CA VAL A 44 2.42 -0.63 -17.24
C VAL A 44 2.92 -0.92 -15.82
N LEU A 45 3.21 -2.18 -15.52
CA LEU A 45 3.82 -2.61 -14.27
C LEU A 45 5.32 -2.84 -14.50
N PHE A 46 6.16 -2.05 -13.84
CA PHE A 46 7.60 -2.27 -13.82
C PHE A 46 8.01 -2.98 -12.53
N VAL A 47 8.69 -4.12 -12.67
CA VAL A 47 9.18 -4.94 -11.55
C VAL A 47 10.67 -4.72 -11.41
N ALA A 48 11.06 -3.89 -10.43
CA ALA A 48 12.45 -3.73 -10.04
C ALA A 48 12.95 -4.97 -9.28
N ARG A 49 14.25 -5.25 -9.37
CA ARG A 49 14.88 -6.33 -8.61
C ARG A 49 14.80 -6.10 -7.09
N ASP A 50 14.87 -4.85 -6.63
CA ASP A 50 14.83 -4.47 -5.21
C ASP A 50 14.26 -3.06 -5.00
N GLY A 51 13.99 -2.71 -3.74
CA GLY A 51 13.46 -1.39 -3.36
C GLY A 51 14.48 -0.26 -3.40
N GLN A 52 15.80 -0.55 -3.37
CA GLN A 52 16.85 0.47 -3.41
C GLN A 52 16.94 1.13 -4.79
N ARG A 53 16.50 0.43 -5.84
CA ARG A 53 16.42 0.96 -7.21
C ARG A 53 15.29 1.96 -7.42
N LEU A 54 14.19 1.84 -6.67
CA LEU A 54 12.98 2.63 -6.94
C LEU A 54 13.21 4.15 -6.88
N PRO A 55 13.89 4.73 -5.87
CA PRO A 55 14.08 6.18 -5.80
C PRO A 55 14.76 6.76 -7.03
N ALA A 56 15.80 6.10 -7.55
CA ALA A 56 16.53 6.58 -8.73
C ALA A 56 15.65 6.50 -10.00
N ILE A 57 14.83 5.46 -10.11
CA ILE A 57 13.88 5.29 -11.23
C ILE A 57 12.79 6.36 -11.16
N VAL A 58 12.24 6.63 -9.98
CA VAL A 58 11.24 7.69 -9.75
C VAL A 58 11.80 9.06 -10.13
N GLU A 59 13.00 9.38 -9.65
CA GLU A 59 13.68 10.63 -9.99
C GLU A 59 13.88 10.76 -11.51
N ALA A 60 14.40 9.72 -12.17
CA ALA A 60 14.61 9.72 -13.60
C ALA A 60 13.29 9.80 -14.40
N LEU A 61 12.21 9.15 -13.95
CA LEU A 61 10.88 9.25 -14.56
C LEU A 61 10.31 10.67 -14.43
N SER A 62 10.48 11.30 -13.27
CA SER A 62 10.03 12.67 -13.03
C SER A 62 10.71 13.67 -13.98
N PHE A 63 11.96 13.41 -14.36
CA PHE A 63 12.68 14.18 -15.36
C PHE A 63 12.26 13.83 -16.79
N ALA A 64 12.21 12.53 -17.12
CA ALA A 64 11.96 12.04 -18.47
C ALA A 64 10.53 12.32 -18.95
N ALA A 65 9.55 12.22 -18.05
CA ALA A 65 8.13 12.45 -18.33
C ALA A 65 7.40 13.05 -17.11
N PRO A 66 7.56 14.35 -16.81
CA PRO A 66 6.97 14.98 -15.61
C PRO A 66 5.45 14.86 -15.49
N GLY A 67 4.75 14.66 -16.61
CA GLY A 67 3.30 14.50 -16.65
C GLY A 67 2.82 13.04 -16.62
N LEU A 68 3.73 12.06 -16.55
CA LEU A 68 3.39 10.64 -16.48
C LEU A 68 3.12 10.26 -15.01
N PRO A 69 1.91 9.83 -14.66
CA PRO A 69 1.63 9.37 -13.31
C PRO A 69 2.50 8.14 -12.95
N VAL A 70 3.14 8.19 -11.79
CA VAL A 70 3.93 7.09 -11.23
C VAL A 70 3.32 6.68 -9.90
N LEU A 71 3.07 5.38 -9.75
CA LEU A 71 2.58 4.77 -8.51
C LEU A 71 3.64 3.80 -8.01
N GLU A 72 3.90 3.78 -6.71
CA GLU A 72 4.87 2.86 -6.10
C GLU A 72 4.14 1.86 -5.19
N LEU A 73 4.25 0.56 -5.48
CA LEU A 73 3.82 -0.52 -4.59
C LEU A 73 5.06 -1.14 -3.93
N PRO A 74 5.43 -0.72 -2.70
CA PRO A 74 6.60 -1.24 -2.02
C PRO A 74 6.32 -2.61 -1.40
N ALA A 75 7.36 -3.34 -1.02
CA ALA A 75 7.23 -4.57 -0.24
C ALA A 75 6.96 -4.26 1.24
N TRP A 76 6.56 -5.26 2.02
CA TRP A 76 6.72 -5.17 3.48
C TRP A 76 8.20 -5.04 3.83
N ASP A 77 8.48 -4.27 4.88
CA ASP A 77 9.80 -4.04 5.47
C ASP A 77 10.15 -5.07 6.57
N CYS A 78 9.44 -6.20 6.59
CA CYS A 78 9.69 -7.34 7.48
C CYS A 78 9.92 -8.64 6.70
N LEU A 79 10.47 -9.66 7.38
CA LEU A 79 10.77 -10.95 6.76
C LEU A 79 9.49 -11.80 6.58
N PRO A 80 9.49 -12.79 5.67
CA PRO A 80 8.38 -13.75 5.58
C PRO A 80 8.16 -14.47 6.91
N TYR A 81 6.89 -14.60 7.33
CA TYR A 81 6.50 -15.28 8.57
C TYR A 81 7.18 -14.69 9.83
N ASP A 82 7.42 -13.38 9.85
CA ASP A 82 7.95 -12.70 11.01
C ASP A 82 6.90 -12.60 12.13
N ARG A 83 7.34 -12.32 13.35
CA ARG A 83 6.46 -12.00 14.49
C ARG A 83 6.24 -10.49 14.66
N VAL A 84 6.78 -9.69 13.74
CA VAL A 84 6.59 -8.25 13.68
C VAL A 84 5.70 -7.89 12.51
N SER A 85 4.88 -6.86 12.71
CA SER A 85 4.11 -6.23 11.64
C SER A 85 5.03 -5.43 10.72
N PRO A 86 4.62 -5.17 9.46
CA PRO A 86 5.24 -4.12 8.65
C PRO A 86 5.21 -2.79 9.39
N GLY A 87 6.23 -1.95 9.18
CA GLY A 87 6.24 -0.58 9.69
C GLY A 87 5.04 0.21 9.20
N SER A 88 4.55 1.14 10.02
CA SER A 88 3.35 1.94 9.70
C SER A 88 3.48 2.74 8.40
N ASP A 89 4.67 3.25 8.09
CA ASP A 89 4.98 3.94 6.84
C ASP A 89 4.89 2.99 5.63
N ALA A 90 5.48 1.80 5.73
CA ALA A 90 5.42 0.79 4.67
C ALA A 90 3.97 0.31 4.46
N ALA A 91 3.23 0.05 5.53
CA ALA A 91 1.83 -0.37 5.47
C ALA A 91 0.94 0.70 4.80
N ALA A 92 1.08 1.97 5.17
CA ALA A 92 0.30 3.03 4.55
C ALA A 92 0.65 3.28 3.09
N LYS A 93 1.95 3.33 2.74
CA LYS A 93 2.37 3.44 1.32
C LYS A 93 1.78 2.31 0.48
N ARG A 94 1.72 1.10 1.02
CA ARG A 94 1.08 -0.03 0.34
C ARG A 94 -0.42 0.16 0.19
N LEU A 95 -1.15 0.53 1.24
CA LEU A 95 -2.59 0.75 1.15
C LEU A 95 -2.96 1.92 0.21
N ASP A 96 -2.17 2.98 0.20
CA ASP A 96 -2.30 4.08 -0.75
C ASP A 96 -2.08 3.58 -2.19
N ALA A 97 -1.05 2.76 -2.41
CA ALA A 97 -0.79 2.15 -3.71
C ALA A 97 -1.94 1.22 -4.16
N LEU A 98 -2.44 0.35 -3.27
CA LEU A 98 -3.56 -0.54 -3.55
C LEU A 98 -4.83 0.26 -3.90
N THR A 99 -5.14 1.32 -3.14
CA THR A 99 -6.27 2.21 -3.44
C THR A 99 -6.10 2.92 -4.78
N ALA A 100 -4.90 3.40 -5.08
CA ALA A 100 -4.60 4.04 -6.35
C ALA A 100 -4.73 3.06 -7.53
N MET A 101 -4.28 1.81 -7.35
CA MET A 101 -4.45 0.73 -8.33
C MET A 101 -5.93 0.40 -8.57
N ILE A 102 -6.76 0.36 -7.52
CA ILE A 102 -8.22 0.17 -7.64
C ILE A 102 -8.84 1.31 -8.45
N ALA A 103 -8.48 2.56 -8.15
CA ALA A 103 -8.97 3.73 -8.89
C ALA A 103 -8.54 3.68 -10.36
N LEU A 104 -7.30 3.25 -10.62
CA LEU A 104 -6.73 3.10 -11.96
C LEU A 104 -7.40 1.97 -12.75
N ALA A 105 -7.75 0.85 -12.11
CA ALA A 105 -8.50 -0.23 -12.73
C ALA A 105 -9.89 0.25 -13.21
N LYS A 106 -10.55 1.11 -12.43
CA LYS A 106 -11.87 1.69 -12.76
C LYS A 106 -11.81 2.75 -13.84
N LYS A 107 -10.73 3.54 -13.88
CA LYS A 107 -10.49 4.59 -14.88
C LYS A 107 -9.08 4.46 -15.43
N PRO A 108 -8.85 3.50 -16.34
CA PRO A 108 -7.53 3.28 -16.91
C PRO A 108 -7.03 4.53 -17.62
N HIS A 109 -5.77 4.86 -17.35
CA HIS A 109 -5.01 5.85 -18.08
C HIS A 109 -3.55 5.42 -18.10
N ARG A 110 -2.75 6.07 -18.94
CA ARG A 110 -1.31 5.84 -18.93
C ARG A 110 -0.73 6.17 -17.57
N ALA A 111 0.00 5.21 -17.01
CA ALA A 111 0.72 5.35 -15.76
C ALA A 111 1.83 4.30 -15.70
N VAL A 112 2.82 4.52 -14.86
CA VAL A 112 3.84 3.54 -14.53
C VAL A 112 3.64 3.12 -13.08
N ILE A 113 3.50 1.82 -12.86
CA ILE A 113 3.43 1.26 -11.52
C ILE A 113 4.77 0.60 -11.25
N LEU A 114 5.51 1.14 -10.30
CA LEU A 114 6.77 0.60 -9.85
C LEU A 114 6.50 -0.36 -8.69
N THR A 115 7.01 -1.58 -8.81
CA THR A 115 7.00 -2.54 -7.72
C THR A 115 8.35 -3.26 -7.67
N THR A 116 8.48 -4.20 -6.73
CA THR A 116 9.70 -4.99 -6.57
C THR A 116 9.39 -6.47 -6.68
N ALA A 117 10.40 -7.30 -6.96
CA ALA A 117 10.29 -8.76 -6.87
C ALA A 117 9.67 -9.21 -5.53
N ASN A 118 10.06 -8.56 -4.42
CA ASN A 118 9.54 -8.84 -3.08
C ASN A 118 8.05 -8.54 -2.92
N ALA A 119 7.60 -7.41 -3.47
CA ALA A 119 6.21 -6.98 -3.40
C ALA A 119 5.30 -7.77 -4.35
N LEU A 120 5.82 -8.16 -5.52
CA LEU A 120 5.07 -8.86 -6.56
C LEU A 120 4.60 -10.25 -6.11
N LEU A 121 5.44 -10.97 -5.35
CA LEU A 121 5.12 -12.31 -4.83
C LEU A 121 4.16 -12.30 -3.64
N GLN A 122 3.94 -11.14 -3.02
CA GLN A 122 3.08 -11.01 -1.84
C GLN A 122 1.61 -11.06 -2.27
N ARG A 123 0.84 -11.97 -1.67
CA ARG A 123 -0.64 -11.94 -1.75
C ARG A 123 -1.18 -10.76 -0.95
N ILE A 124 -2.22 -10.11 -1.46
CA ILE A 124 -2.82 -8.88 -0.92
C ILE A 124 -4.32 -9.07 -0.62
N PRO A 125 -4.92 -8.22 0.24
CA PRO A 125 -6.36 -8.27 0.52
C PRO A 125 -7.19 -8.02 -0.76
N PRO A 126 -8.44 -8.49 -0.80
CA PRO A 126 -9.33 -8.24 -1.94
C PRO A 126 -9.57 -6.75 -2.20
N ALA A 127 -9.55 -6.35 -3.46
CA ALA A 127 -9.72 -4.96 -3.90
C ALA A 127 -11.01 -4.31 -3.38
N ASP A 128 -12.12 -5.06 -3.41
CA ASP A 128 -13.42 -4.62 -2.90
C ASP A 128 -13.41 -4.34 -1.41
N LEU A 129 -12.67 -5.14 -0.63
CA LEU A 129 -12.53 -4.93 0.81
C LEU A 129 -11.59 -3.78 1.16
N VAL A 130 -10.49 -3.59 0.42
CA VAL A 130 -9.61 -2.43 0.57
C VAL A 130 -10.37 -1.14 0.27
N GLU A 131 -11.15 -1.12 -0.82
CA GLU A 131 -11.96 0.03 -1.19
C GLU A 131 -13.03 0.34 -0.12
N ALA A 132 -13.76 -0.69 0.35
CA ALA A 132 -14.78 -0.52 1.38
C ALA A 132 -14.21 0.03 2.71
N GLN A 133 -12.93 -0.25 2.99
CA GLN A 133 -12.22 0.23 4.18
C GLN A 133 -11.61 1.62 4.02
N THR A 134 -11.64 2.21 2.83
CA THR A 134 -11.19 3.59 2.64
C THR A 134 -12.27 4.55 3.13
N PHE A 135 -11.94 5.45 4.06
CA PHE A 135 -12.84 6.52 4.48
C PHE A 135 -12.62 7.76 3.61
N HIS A 136 -13.63 8.13 2.83
CA HIS A 136 -13.62 9.37 2.05
C HIS A 136 -14.45 10.46 2.71
N ALA A 137 -13.93 11.68 2.73
CA ALA A 137 -14.65 12.84 3.23
C ALA A 137 -14.35 14.09 2.41
N ARG A 138 -15.35 14.94 2.25
CA ARG A 138 -15.26 16.29 1.68
C ARG A 138 -16.08 17.28 2.50
N PRO A 139 -15.75 18.57 2.48
CA PRO A 139 -16.61 19.60 3.05
C PRO A 139 -18.08 19.46 2.61
N GLY A 140 -19.00 19.60 3.55
CA GLY A 140 -20.45 19.40 3.39
C GLY A 140 -20.91 17.95 3.57
N ASN A 141 -20.02 16.97 3.80
CA ASN A 141 -20.45 15.63 4.19
C ASN A 141 -20.99 15.60 5.62
N GLN A 142 -22.05 14.81 5.82
CA GLN A 142 -22.60 14.52 7.13
C GLN A 142 -21.83 13.33 7.74
N ILE A 143 -20.98 13.62 8.73
CA ILE A 143 -20.05 12.68 9.35
C ILE A 143 -20.15 12.90 10.87
N ASP A 144 -20.59 11.87 11.59
CA ASP A 144 -20.51 11.86 13.06
C ASP A 144 -19.04 11.73 13.47
N MET A 145 -18.54 12.78 14.13
CA MET A 145 -17.16 12.84 14.60
C MET A 145 -16.83 11.72 15.60
N ASN A 146 -17.79 11.26 16.42
CA ASN A 146 -17.57 10.17 17.37
C ASN A 146 -17.35 8.84 16.66
N VAL A 147 -18.07 8.60 15.56
CA VAL A 147 -17.88 7.42 14.72
C VAL A 147 -16.49 7.44 14.08
N LEU A 148 -16.04 8.60 13.58
CA LEU A 148 -14.69 8.75 13.05
C LEU A 148 -13.62 8.53 14.12
N VAL A 149 -13.81 9.05 15.33
CA VAL A 149 -12.91 8.83 16.47
C VAL A 149 -12.82 7.35 16.81
N SER A 150 -13.95 6.65 16.94
CA SER A 150 -13.97 5.21 17.21
C SER A 150 -13.25 4.42 16.11
N ARG A 151 -13.42 4.81 14.84
CA ARG A 151 -12.68 4.22 13.71
C ARG A 151 -11.17 4.44 13.81
N LEU A 152 -10.73 5.64 14.19
CA LEU A 152 -9.30 5.94 14.38
C LEU A 152 -8.71 5.09 15.52
N GLU A 153 -9.38 5.03 16.66
CA GLU A 153 -8.95 4.24 17.82
C GLU A 153 -8.86 2.74 17.48
N THR A 154 -9.88 2.18 16.84
CA THR A 154 -9.90 0.77 16.39
C THR A 154 -8.88 0.47 15.29
N SER A 155 -8.54 1.48 14.47
CA SER A 155 -7.49 1.35 13.45
C SER A 155 -6.08 1.42 14.06
N GLY A 156 -5.94 1.81 15.34
CA GLY A 156 -4.66 1.88 16.04
C GLY A 156 -4.02 3.26 16.04
N PHE A 157 -4.79 4.33 15.79
CA PHE A 157 -4.32 5.69 16.00
C PHE A 157 -4.24 6.02 17.50
N GLU A 158 -3.23 6.79 17.89
CA GLU A 158 -3.06 7.26 19.26
C GLU A 158 -3.80 8.58 19.48
N ARG A 159 -4.65 8.63 20.51
CA ARG A 159 -5.33 9.85 20.91
C ARG A 159 -4.42 10.70 21.80
N VAL A 160 -4.02 11.87 21.30
CA VAL A 160 -3.10 12.79 21.98
C VAL A 160 -3.75 14.16 22.23
N PRO A 161 -3.22 14.98 23.16
CA PRO A 161 -3.69 16.35 23.35
C PRO A 161 -3.35 17.27 22.17
N THR A 162 -2.27 16.98 21.43
CA THR A 162 -1.80 17.77 20.30
C THR A 162 -1.02 16.87 19.35
N VAL A 163 -1.48 16.79 18.09
CA VAL A 163 -0.84 16.00 17.05
C VAL A 163 0.52 16.57 16.70
N ARG A 164 1.56 15.77 16.88
CA ARG A 164 2.96 16.06 16.55
C ARG A 164 3.57 15.00 15.64
N GLY A 165 3.11 13.76 15.74
CA GLY A 165 3.61 12.61 15.01
C GLY A 165 2.58 11.96 14.11
N ILE A 166 3.08 11.09 13.22
CA ILE A 166 2.28 10.21 12.37
C ILE A 166 1.58 9.16 13.24
N GLY A 167 0.35 8.81 12.91
CA GLY A 167 -0.49 7.87 13.66
C GLY A 167 -1.19 8.50 14.86
N GLU A 168 -1.10 9.81 15.03
CA GLU A 168 -1.74 10.54 16.12
C GLU A 168 -3.00 11.27 15.65
N PHE A 169 -3.97 11.41 16.56
CA PHE A 169 -5.12 12.30 16.39
C PHE A 169 -5.47 13.03 17.69
N ALA A 170 -6.09 14.21 17.57
CA ALA A 170 -6.54 15.02 18.70
C ALA A 170 -7.93 15.57 18.43
N VAL A 171 -8.77 15.64 19.47
CA VAL A 171 -10.13 16.20 19.40
C VAL A 171 -10.24 17.40 20.33
N ARG A 172 -10.70 18.54 19.79
CA ARG A 172 -10.82 19.82 20.50
C ARG A 172 -12.13 20.50 20.13
N GLY A 173 -13.20 20.24 20.90
CA GLY A 173 -14.54 20.72 20.54
C GLY A 173 -14.96 20.14 19.19
N GLY A 174 -15.38 20.98 18.25
CA GLY A 174 -15.70 20.58 16.88
C GLY A 174 -14.49 20.43 15.94
N ILE A 175 -13.28 20.22 16.46
CA ILE A 175 -12.08 20.08 15.63
C ILE A 175 -11.46 18.71 15.85
N LEU A 176 -11.13 18.01 14.76
CA LEU A 176 -10.33 16.79 14.78
C LEU A 176 -9.05 17.02 13.98
N ASP A 177 -7.91 16.98 14.67
CA ASP A 177 -6.59 16.96 14.02
C ASP A 177 -6.13 15.52 13.86
N LEU A 178 -5.56 15.19 12.71
CA LEU A 178 -5.14 13.84 12.37
C LEU A 178 -3.88 13.90 11.51
N PHE A 179 -2.92 13.04 11.82
CA PHE A 179 -1.78 12.80 10.94
C PHE A 179 -1.71 11.31 10.59
N ALA A 180 -2.25 10.94 9.44
CA ALA A 180 -2.24 9.56 8.98
C ALA A 180 -0.88 9.16 8.40
N PRO A 181 -0.44 7.89 8.56
CA PRO A 181 0.74 7.40 7.87
C PRO A 181 0.53 7.45 6.35
N GLY A 182 1.61 7.62 5.59
CA GLY A 182 1.58 7.86 4.15
C GLY A 182 1.27 9.31 3.75
N TRP A 183 0.72 10.14 4.64
CA TRP A 183 0.51 11.55 4.34
C TRP A 183 1.80 12.36 4.52
N THR A 184 2.00 13.33 3.63
CA THR A 184 3.10 14.31 3.75
C THR A 184 2.78 15.43 4.73
N GLU A 185 1.51 15.62 5.08
CA GLU A 185 1.03 16.74 5.88
C GLU A 185 -0.14 16.30 6.78
N ALA A 186 -0.25 16.90 7.97
CA ALA A 186 -1.36 16.65 8.89
C ALA A 186 -2.61 17.45 8.50
N LEU A 187 -3.79 16.91 8.79
CA LEU A 187 -5.07 17.53 8.47
C LEU A 187 -5.85 17.91 9.72
N ARG A 188 -6.46 19.09 9.68
CA ARG A 188 -7.44 19.60 10.64
C ARG A 188 -8.82 19.55 9.99
N LEU A 189 -9.73 18.83 10.61
CA LEU A 189 -11.11 18.69 10.20
C LEU A 189 -11.97 19.57 11.11
N ASP A 190 -12.59 20.60 10.54
CA ASP A 190 -13.51 21.48 11.27
C ASP A 190 -14.93 20.96 11.09
N PHE A 191 -15.61 20.66 12.20
CA PHE A 191 -16.98 20.16 12.27
C PHE A 191 -17.94 21.19 12.88
N PHE A 192 -19.16 21.22 12.37
CA PHE A 192 -20.30 21.91 12.97
C PHE A 192 -21.45 20.91 13.17
N GLY A 193 -21.64 20.47 14.42
CA GLY A 193 -22.46 19.29 14.71
C GLY A 193 -21.91 18.08 13.98
N ASP A 194 -22.74 17.41 13.19
CA ASP A 194 -22.37 16.23 12.39
C ASP A 194 -22.01 16.58 10.95
N THR A 195 -21.62 17.83 10.67
CA THR A 195 -21.23 18.25 9.32
C THR A 195 -19.75 18.62 9.29
N LEU A 196 -19.00 18.05 8.34
CA LEU A 196 -17.62 18.45 8.07
C LEU A 196 -17.63 19.75 7.27
N GLU A 197 -17.24 20.87 7.88
CA GLU A 197 -17.25 22.19 7.27
C GLU A 197 -16.00 22.46 6.43
N SER A 198 -14.82 22.06 6.92
CA SER A 198 -13.59 22.29 6.17
C SER A 198 -12.49 21.29 6.50
N ILE A 199 -11.60 21.06 5.53
CA ILE A 199 -10.41 20.24 5.66
C ILE A 199 -9.21 21.16 5.44
N ARG A 200 -8.43 21.39 6.49
CA ARG A 200 -7.27 22.26 6.48
C ARG A 200 -5.99 21.45 6.61
N VAL A 201 -4.95 21.86 5.91
CA VAL A 201 -3.60 21.33 6.13
C VAL A 201 -2.95 22.16 7.23
N PHE A 202 -2.23 21.53 8.15
CA PHE A 202 -1.44 22.26 9.15
C PHE A 202 -0.06 21.65 9.35
N ASP A 203 0.88 22.50 9.74
CA ASP A 203 2.23 22.09 10.12
C ASP A 203 2.23 21.58 11.56
N ALA A 204 2.62 20.31 11.76
CA ALA A 204 2.54 19.64 13.06
C ALA A 204 3.50 20.22 14.11
N ALA A 205 4.58 20.88 13.69
CA ALA A 205 5.54 21.49 14.62
C ALA A 205 5.04 22.85 15.15
N THR A 206 4.53 23.70 14.26
CA THR A 206 4.08 25.07 14.56
C THR A 206 2.60 25.16 14.89
N GLN A 207 1.82 24.11 14.59
CA GLN A 207 0.36 24.05 14.74
C GLN A 207 -0.41 25.09 13.92
N ARG A 208 0.22 25.63 12.86
CA ARG A 208 -0.37 26.65 11.98
C ARG A 208 -0.94 26.02 10.73
N THR A 209 -2.13 26.46 10.33
CA THR A 209 -2.72 26.10 9.04
C THR A 209 -1.83 26.61 7.89
N THR A 210 -1.50 25.72 6.96
CA THR A 210 -0.67 25.99 5.78
C THR A 210 -1.49 25.99 4.48
N GLY A 211 -2.69 25.38 4.49
CA GLY A 211 -3.53 25.30 3.29
C GLY A 211 -4.90 24.68 3.55
N GLN A 212 -5.63 24.40 2.47
CA GLN A 212 -6.93 23.72 2.50
C GLN A 212 -6.97 22.60 1.45
N ARG A 213 -7.71 21.53 1.76
CA ARG A 213 -8.00 20.43 0.83
C ARG A 213 -9.49 20.36 0.51
N LYS A 214 -9.82 19.92 -0.70
CA LYS A 214 -11.20 19.73 -1.15
C LYS A 214 -11.79 18.38 -0.70
N SER A 215 -10.93 17.44 -0.32
CA SER A 215 -11.30 16.10 0.10
C SER A 215 -10.13 15.45 0.85
N MET A 216 -10.43 14.38 1.57
CA MET A 216 -9.46 13.45 2.15
C MET A 216 -9.88 12.01 1.86
N ALA A 217 -8.90 11.13 1.83
CA ALA A 217 -9.07 9.68 1.88
C ALA A 217 -8.19 9.17 3.02
N LEU A 218 -8.80 8.50 3.99
CA LEU A 218 -8.12 7.90 5.12
C LEU A 218 -8.19 6.38 4.98
N GLN A 219 -7.02 5.77 4.85
CA GLN A 219 -6.85 4.33 4.77
C GLN A 219 -6.88 3.68 6.16
N ALA A 220 -7.06 2.36 6.17
CA ALA A 220 -6.72 1.57 7.34
C ALA A 220 -5.22 1.71 7.67
N MET A 221 -4.83 1.37 8.90
CA MET A 221 -3.41 1.37 9.30
C MET A 221 -2.67 0.09 8.88
N SER A 222 -3.39 -0.87 8.32
CA SER A 222 -2.88 -2.21 7.99
C SER A 222 -3.74 -2.87 6.94
N GLU A 223 -3.12 -3.77 6.18
CA GLU A 223 -3.78 -4.67 5.24
C GLU A 223 -4.74 -5.66 5.92
N VAL A 224 -4.75 -5.72 7.26
CA VAL A 224 -5.78 -6.41 8.02
C VAL A 224 -6.70 -5.41 8.73
N ALA A 225 -7.98 -5.46 8.37
CA ALA A 225 -9.06 -4.81 9.12
C ALA A 225 -9.67 -5.75 10.15
N LEU A 226 -9.88 -5.23 11.36
CA LEU A 226 -10.55 -5.93 12.46
C LEU A 226 -12.01 -5.50 12.52
N THR A 227 -12.83 -6.14 11.68
CA THR A 227 -14.29 -6.02 11.65
C THR A 227 -14.92 -7.23 12.34
N PRO A 228 -16.19 -7.19 12.77
CA PRO A 228 -16.85 -8.38 13.31
C PRO A 228 -16.77 -9.60 12.39
N GLU A 229 -16.82 -9.40 11.07
CA GLU A 229 -16.72 -10.47 10.08
C GLU A 229 -15.30 -11.06 10.01
N THR A 230 -14.27 -10.22 9.90
CA THR A 230 -12.88 -10.68 9.81
C THR A 230 -12.38 -11.28 11.12
N ILE A 231 -12.82 -10.75 12.27
CA ILE A 231 -12.57 -11.33 13.60
C ILE A 231 -13.23 -12.70 13.71
N SER A 232 -14.50 -12.84 13.31
CA SER A 232 -15.20 -14.12 13.37
C SER A 232 -14.60 -15.19 12.45
N ARG A 233 -14.00 -14.78 11.33
CA ARG A 233 -13.29 -15.69 10.41
C ARG A 233 -11.95 -16.14 10.97
N PHE A 234 -11.30 -15.28 11.75
CA PHE A 234 -9.99 -15.56 12.32
C PHE A 234 -10.04 -16.72 13.31
N ALA A 235 -9.68 -17.92 12.84
CA ALA A 235 -9.70 -19.14 13.63
C ALA A 235 -8.38 -19.94 13.50
N PRO A 236 -7.20 -19.36 13.81
CA PRO A 236 -5.99 -20.15 14.03
C PRO A 236 -6.13 -21.03 15.30
N GLN A 237 -5.08 -21.78 15.64
CA GLN A 237 -5.06 -22.58 16.87
C GLN A 237 -5.37 -21.69 18.08
N ARG A 238 -6.40 -22.07 18.85
CA ARG A 238 -7.14 -21.22 19.81
C ARG A 238 -6.37 -20.82 21.07
N ASP A 239 -5.09 -21.19 21.19
CA ASP A 239 -4.34 -21.18 22.45
C ASP A 239 -3.08 -20.29 22.43
N ASP A 240 -3.08 -19.25 21.58
CA ASP A 240 -2.02 -18.25 21.55
C ASP A 240 -2.51 -16.81 21.81
N GLY A 241 -1.60 -15.95 22.24
CA GLY A 241 -1.90 -14.55 22.55
C GLY A 241 -2.39 -13.74 21.34
N LEU A 242 -2.13 -14.22 20.13
CA LEU A 242 -2.61 -13.63 18.89
C LEU A 242 -4.13 -13.86 18.75
N TYR A 243 -4.60 -15.10 18.91
CA TYR A 243 -6.02 -15.44 18.89
C TYR A 243 -6.81 -14.66 19.93
N ALA A 244 -6.31 -14.58 21.17
CA ALA A 244 -6.96 -13.82 22.23
C ALA A 244 -7.07 -12.33 21.89
N ALA A 245 -5.98 -11.71 21.41
CA ALA A 245 -5.99 -10.30 21.04
C ALA A 245 -6.96 -10.00 19.89
N VAL A 246 -6.91 -10.79 18.81
CA VAL A 246 -7.78 -10.59 17.64
C VAL A 246 -9.25 -10.82 17.99
N SER A 247 -9.56 -11.83 18.82
CA SER A 247 -10.93 -12.10 19.29
C SER A 247 -11.53 -10.96 20.09
N GLU A 248 -10.68 -10.20 20.80
CA GLU A 248 -11.06 -8.97 21.52
C GLU A 248 -11.08 -7.72 20.62
N GLY A 249 -10.83 -7.87 19.32
CA GLY A 249 -10.72 -6.76 18.37
C GLY A 249 -9.45 -5.91 18.55
N ARG A 250 -8.43 -6.45 19.23
CA ARG A 250 -7.15 -5.78 19.44
C ARG A 250 -6.12 -6.23 18.40
N ARG A 251 -5.30 -5.27 17.96
CA ARG A 251 -4.15 -5.57 17.08
C ARG A 251 -3.09 -6.38 17.83
N PHE A 252 -2.36 -7.21 17.09
CA PHE A 252 -1.25 -7.99 17.59
C PHE A 252 -0.09 -7.94 16.59
N ALA A 253 1.15 -7.82 17.08
CA ALA A 253 2.32 -7.72 16.21
C ALA A 253 2.47 -8.96 15.32
N GLY A 254 2.64 -8.73 14.02
CA GLY A 254 2.78 -9.79 13.01
C GLY A 254 1.48 -10.45 12.58
N MET A 255 0.30 -9.94 12.99
CA MET A 255 -0.99 -10.50 12.55
C MET A 255 -1.19 -10.46 11.03
N GLU A 256 -0.51 -9.55 10.33
CA GLU A 256 -0.51 -9.46 8.86
C GLU A 256 0.02 -10.74 8.19
N HIS A 257 0.93 -11.47 8.83
CA HIS A 257 1.41 -12.76 8.31
C HIS A 257 0.33 -13.85 8.31
N TRP A 258 -0.84 -13.57 8.91
CA TRP A 258 -2.02 -14.42 8.95
C TRP A 258 -3.15 -13.91 8.04
N LEU A 259 -2.85 -13.04 7.07
CA LEU A 259 -3.81 -12.52 6.08
C LEU A 259 -4.83 -13.56 5.55
N PRO A 260 -4.45 -14.81 5.18
CA PRO A 260 -5.40 -15.83 4.70
C PRO A 260 -6.50 -16.21 5.70
N PHE A 261 -6.33 -15.94 6.99
CA PHE A 261 -7.32 -16.23 8.03
C PHE A 261 -8.30 -15.07 8.26
N PHE A 262 -8.00 -13.88 7.74
CA PHE A 262 -8.88 -12.71 7.83
C PHE A 262 -9.79 -12.56 6.61
N TYR A 263 -9.39 -13.10 5.46
CA TYR A 263 -10.09 -12.93 4.18
C TYR A 263 -10.40 -14.28 3.52
N GLU A 264 -11.55 -14.37 2.84
CA GLU A 264 -11.97 -15.59 2.13
C GLU A 264 -11.05 -15.94 0.97
N ARG A 265 -10.61 -14.91 0.26
CA ARG A 265 -9.64 -14.99 -0.81
C ARG A 265 -8.59 -13.92 -0.58
N LEU A 266 -7.40 -14.19 -1.10
CA LEU A 266 -6.40 -13.17 -1.32
C LEU A 266 -6.19 -13.01 -2.82
N GLU A 267 -5.77 -11.81 -3.18
CA GLU A 267 -5.54 -11.40 -4.57
C GLU A 267 -4.05 -11.15 -4.79
N THR A 268 -3.70 -10.86 -6.04
CA THR A 268 -2.39 -10.44 -6.50
C THR A 268 -2.47 -9.07 -7.14
N VAL A 269 -1.31 -8.48 -7.38
CA VAL A 269 -1.17 -7.28 -8.22
C VAL A 269 -1.86 -7.46 -9.58
N PHE A 270 -1.86 -8.67 -10.14
CA PHE A 270 -2.48 -8.98 -11.43
C PHE A 270 -4.01 -9.06 -11.37
N ASP A 271 -4.57 -9.40 -10.22
CA ASP A 271 -6.03 -9.38 -10.01
C ASP A 271 -6.55 -7.93 -9.89
N TYR A 272 -5.74 -7.04 -9.31
CA TYR A 272 -6.06 -5.61 -9.21
C TYR A 272 -6.00 -4.90 -10.57
N LEU A 273 -5.11 -5.35 -11.46
CA LEU A 273 -4.83 -4.70 -12.74
C LEU A 273 -4.70 -5.72 -13.87
N PRO A 274 -5.81 -6.36 -14.26
CA PRO A 274 -5.81 -7.36 -15.33
C PRO A 274 -5.34 -6.75 -16.66
N ASP A 275 -4.70 -7.57 -17.48
CA ASP A 275 -4.19 -7.23 -18.82
C ASP A 275 -3.14 -6.09 -18.83
N THR A 276 -2.54 -5.76 -17.68
CA THR A 276 -1.46 -4.76 -17.59
C THR A 276 -0.15 -5.36 -18.08
N PRO A 277 0.51 -4.74 -19.08
CA PRO A 277 1.84 -5.18 -19.51
C PRO A 277 2.86 -5.11 -18.38
N VAL A 278 3.65 -6.16 -18.24
CA VAL A 278 4.68 -6.28 -17.21
C VAL A 278 6.06 -6.11 -17.85
N ILE A 279 6.85 -5.21 -17.29
CA ILE A 279 8.23 -4.95 -17.69
C ILE A 279 9.12 -5.32 -16.51
N PHE A 280 10.09 -6.19 -16.75
CA PHE A 280 11.02 -6.63 -15.72
C PHE A 280 12.34 -5.88 -15.84
N ASP A 281 12.88 -5.45 -14.70
CA ASP A 281 14.31 -5.15 -14.59
C ASP A 281 15.13 -6.39 -15.00
N HIS A 282 16.33 -6.18 -15.54
CA HIS A 282 17.18 -7.25 -16.06
C HIS A 282 17.53 -8.33 -15.02
N LEU A 283 17.52 -8.03 -13.71
CA LEU A 283 17.74 -9.01 -12.63
C LEU A 283 16.46 -9.36 -11.84
N ALA A 284 15.29 -8.94 -12.31
CA ALA A 284 14.05 -9.16 -11.55
C ALA A 284 13.71 -10.66 -11.44
N HIS A 285 14.02 -11.47 -12.44
CA HIS A 285 13.73 -12.92 -12.41
C HIS A 285 14.60 -13.65 -11.38
N GLU A 286 15.88 -13.30 -11.29
CA GLU A 286 16.80 -13.79 -10.27
C GLU A 286 16.33 -13.37 -8.88
N ALA A 287 15.96 -12.09 -8.70
CA ALA A 287 15.43 -11.59 -7.44
C ALA A 287 14.12 -12.28 -7.02
N LEU A 288 13.24 -12.60 -7.99
CA LEU A 288 12.02 -13.38 -7.74
C LEU A 288 12.35 -14.79 -7.26
N ALA A 289 13.32 -15.47 -7.88
CA ALA A 289 13.76 -16.80 -7.47
C ALA A 289 14.39 -16.79 -6.06
N GLU A 290 15.26 -15.82 -5.77
CA GLU A 290 15.86 -15.65 -4.44
C GLU A 290 14.81 -15.37 -3.36
N ARG A 291 13.86 -14.48 -3.64
CA ARG A 291 12.76 -14.20 -2.72
C ARG A 291 11.89 -15.43 -2.47
N HIS A 292 11.58 -16.20 -3.50
CA HIS A 292 10.80 -17.43 -3.36
C HIS A 292 11.52 -18.45 -2.46
N THR A 293 12.83 -18.66 -2.66
CA THR A 293 13.65 -19.50 -1.79
C THR A 293 13.61 -19.01 -0.34
N LEU A 294 13.79 -17.70 -0.11
CA LEU A 294 13.73 -17.11 1.22
C LEU A 294 12.37 -17.37 1.91
N ILE A 295 11.25 -17.25 1.18
CA ILE A 295 9.91 -17.54 1.72
C ILE A 295 9.82 -19.00 2.17
N LEU A 296 10.30 -19.95 1.37
CA LEU A 296 10.28 -21.37 1.71
C LEU A 296 11.18 -21.69 2.91
N ASP A 297 12.36 -21.10 2.98
CA ASP A 297 13.29 -21.29 4.10
C ASP A 297 12.67 -20.80 5.42
N HIS A 298 12.04 -19.62 5.41
CA HIS A 298 11.33 -19.10 6.57
C HIS A 298 10.13 -19.96 6.97
N TYR A 299 9.36 -20.46 5.99
CA TYR A 299 8.26 -21.38 6.24
C TYR A 299 8.73 -22.66 6.94
N GLU A 300 9.77 -23.30 6.40
CA GLU A 300 10.34 -24.53 6.96
C GLU A 300 10.95 -24.32 8.35
N ALA A 301 11.60 -23.17 8.58
CA ALA A 301 12.11 -22.80 9.90
C ALA A 301 10.98 -22.66 10.93
N ARG A 302 9.86 -22.02 10.57
CA ARG A 302 8.69 -21.87 11.46
C ARG A 302 7.99 -23.19 11.74
N LYS A 303 7.84 -24.04 10.72
CA LYS A 303 7.25 -25.37 10.87
C LYS A 303 8.06 -26.24 11.84
N LYS A 304 9.38 -26.27 11.70
CA LYS A 304 10.28 -27.00 12.62
C LYS A 304 10.21 -26.49 14.06
N GLN A 305 10.07 -25.17 14.26
CA GLN A 305 9.89 -24.58 15.58
C GLN A 305 8.58 -25.03 16.23
N ALA A 306 7.47 -25.04 15.47
CA ALA A 306 6.18 -25.53 15.96
C ALA A 306 6.21 -27.02 16.30
N ASP A 307 6.80 -27.84 15.44
CA ASP A 307 6.96 -29.28 15.66
C ASP A 307 7.87 -29.61 16.86
N GLY A 308 8.88 -28.77 17.13
CA GLY A 308 9.74 -28.88 18.30
C GLY A 308 9.01 -28.54 19.61
N ALA A 309 8.26 -27.44 19.61
CA ALA A 309 7.45 -27.02 20.77
C ALA A 309 6.38 -28.05 21.16
N LEU A 310 5.83 -28.79 20.20
CA LEU A 310 4.89 -29.90 20.44
C LEU A 310 5.54 -31.17 21.01
N LYS A 311 6.86 -31.35 20.83
CA LYS A 311 7.59 -32.51 21.37
C LYS A 311 8.09 -32.28 22.80
N ASP A 312 8.27 -31.02 23.18
CA ASP A 312 8.76 -30.61 24.50
C ASP A 312 7.62 -30.26 25.49
N ALA A 313 6.36 -30.34 25.05
CA ALA A 313 5.13 -30.14 25.85
C ALA A 313 4.45 -31.46 26.20
#